data_AF-A0AAP2UTF6-F1
#
_entry.id   AF-A0AAP2UTF6-F1
#
_cell.length_a   1.000
_cell.length_b   1.000
_cell.length_c   1.000
_cell.angle_alpha   90.00
_cell.angle_beta   90.00
_cell.angle_gamma   90.00
#
_symmetry.space_group_name_H-M   'P 1'
#
loop_
_entity.id
_entity.type
_entity.pdbx_description
1 polymer ?
#
loop_
_entity_poly.entity_id
_entity_poly.type
_entity_poly.pdbx_seq_one_letter_code
_entity_poly.pdbx_strand_id
1 'polypeptide(L)'
;MSALSEHEYREIRIEAAQRLAILLRHFRQARGLSQERVAQEAGLALYTYSCLERATTPSGGVANPTLDTLIRVLHALEVPEVRLDWVIEPADGIDAA
;
A
#
# COMPACT_ATOMS: atom_id res chain seq x y z
N MET A 1 10.83 26.32 -6.73
CA MET A 1 10.54 25.29 -5.72
C MET A 1 11.86 24.92 -5.06
N SER A 2 11.99 25.10 -3.74
CA SER A 2 13.16 24.56 -3.00
C SER A 2 13.13 23.04 -3.07
N ALA A 3 14.30 22.40 -3.15
CA ALA A 3 14.38 20.95 -2.94
C ALA A 3 13.85 20.63 -1.54
N LEU A 4 13.07 19.55 -1.42
CA LEU A 4 12.62 19.05 -0.12
C LEU A 4 13.83 18.54 0.66
N SER A 5 13.83 18.77 1.96
CA SER A 5 14.79 18.18 2.89
C SER A 5 14.57 16.67 3.04
N GLU A 6 15.61 15.96 3.47
CA GLU A 6 15.50 14.51 3.77
C GLU A 6 14.44 14.21 4.84
N HIS A 7 14.23 15.14 5.77
CA HIS A 7 13.18 15.03 6.78
C HIS A 7 11.79 15.09 6.12
N GLU A 8 11.55 16.04 5.23
CA GLU A 8 10.28 16.15 4.49
C GLU A 8 10.04 14.91 3.60
N TYR A 9 11.07 14.42 2.89
CA TYR A 9 10.96 13.17 2.14
C TYR A 9 10.68 11.96 3.03
N ARG A 10 11.21 11.93 4.26
CA ARG A 10 10.91 10.87 5.22
C ARG A 10 9.43 10.90 5.63
N GLU A 11 8.90 12.07 5.98
CA GLU A 11 7.48 12.21 6.35
C GLU A 11 6.54 11.81 5.19
N ILE A 12 6.84 12.26 3.97
CA ILE A 12 6.08 11.88 2.77
C ILE A 12 6.11 10.35 2.56
N ARG A 13 7.26 9.70 2.75
CA ARG A 13 7.37 8.24 2.63
C ARG A 13 6.54 7.52 3.70
N ILE A 14 6.55 7.99 4.94
CA ILE A 14 5.76 7.42 6.03
C ILE A 14 4.27 7.49 5.67
N GLU A 15 3.80 8.67 5.26
CA GLU A 15 2.41 8.88 4.91
C GLU A 15 1.98 8.03 3.69
N ALA A 16 2.81 7.99 2.65
CA ALA A 16 2.57 7.17 1.47
C ALA A 16 2.47 5.68 1.81
N ALA A 17 3.37 5.17 2.66
CA ALA A 17 3.35 3.77 3.08
C ALA A 17 2.11 3.44 3.93
N GLN A 18 1.68 4.34 4.81
CA GLN A 18 0.45 4.17 5.60
C GLN A 18 -0.80 4.11 4.72
N ARG A 19 -0.91 5.02 3.74
CA ARG A 19 -2.03 5.00 2.78
C ARG A 19 -2.02 3.73 1.95
N LEU A 20 -0.85 3.31 1.46
CA LEU A 20 -0.70 2.05 0.73
C LEU A 20 -1.15 0.86 1.59
N ALA A 21 -0.71 0.78 2.85
CA ALA A 21 -1.09 -0.29 3.77
C ALA A 21 -2.61 -0.40 3.95
N ILE A 22 -3.29 0.74 4.11
CA ILE A 22 -4.75 0.81 4.23
C ILE A 22 -5.41 0.29 2.94
N LEU A 23 -4.95 0.72 1.77
CA LEU A 23 -5.50 0.30 0.47
C LEU A 23 -5.34 -1.21 0.25
N LEU A 24 -4.14 -1.75 0.49
CA LEU A 24 -3.86 -3.18 0.33
C LEU A 24 -4.77 -4.02 1.23
N ARG A 25 -4.87 -3.65 2.51
CA ARG A 25 -5.75 -4.32 3.46
C ARG A 25 -7.22 -4.21 3.04
N HIS A 26 -7.67 -3.03 2.62
CA HIS A 26 -9.05 -2.81 2.16
C HIS A 26 -9.39 -3.72 0.98
N PHE A 27 -8.57 -3.71 -0.09
CA PHE A 27 -8.81 -4.56 -1.26
C PHE A 27 -8.77 -6.04 -0.94
N ARG A 28 -7.86 -6.46 -0.06
CA ARG A 28 -7.77 -7.84 0.40
C ARG A 28 -9.05 -8.26 1.14
N GLN A 29 -9.50 -7.43 2.09
CA GLN A 29 -10.68 -7.71 2.91
C GLN A 29 -11.96 -7.70 2.06
N ALA A 30 -12.11 -6.75 1.14
CA ALA A 30 -13.26 -6.67 0.23
C ALA A 30 -13.40 -7.93 -0.66
N ARG A 31 -12.29 -8.61 -0.96
CA ARG A 31 -12.25 -9.86 -1.74
C ARG A 31 -12.23 -11.13 -0.89
N GLY A 32 -12.31 -11.01 0.44
CA GLY A 32 -12.28 -12.17 1.34
C GLY A 32 -10.96 -12.96 1.32
N LEU A 33 -9.86 -12.34 0.89
CA LEU A 33 -8.56 -13.00 0.77
C LEU A 33 -7.81 -12.99 2.11
N SER A 34 -7.09 -14.08 2.43
CA SER A 34 -6.16 -14.11 3.56
C SER A 34 -4.82 -13.46 3.20
N GLN A 35 -4.06 -12.99 4.19
CA GLN A 35 -2.69 -12.48 3.93
C GLN A 35 -1.81 -13.55 3.28
N GLU A 36 -1.97 -14.81 3.70
CA GLU A 36 -1.23 -15.95 3.19
C GLU A 36 -1.55 -16.23 1.72
N ARG A 37 -2.83 -16.12 1.34
CA ARG A 37 -3.26 -16.29 -0.04
C ARG A 37 -2.62 -15.24 -0.96
N VAL A 38 -2.65 -13.97 -0.56
CA VAL A 38 -2.06 -12.88 -1.36
C VAL A 38 -0.54 -13.02 -1.43
N ALA A 39 0.12 -13.35 -0.31
CA ALA A 39 1.56 -13.55 -0.29
C ALA A 39 2.00 -14.68 -1.23
N GLN A 40 1.31 -15.83 -1.17
CA GLN A 40 1.58 -16.97 -2.04
C GLN A 40 1.44 -16.60 -3.53
N GLU A 41 0.33 -15.98 -3.91
CA GLU A 41 0.07 -15.58 -5.30
C GLU A 41 1.04 -14.49 -5.80
N ALA A 42 1.48 -13.59 -4.92
CA ALA A 42 2.49 -12.59 -5.24
C ALA A 42 3.93 -13.14 -5.26
N GLY A 43 4.14 -14.41 -4.89
CA GLY A 43 5.48 -15.00 -4.75
C GLY A 43 6.29 -14.39 -3.61
N LEU A 44 5.62 -13.96 -2.53
CA LEU A 44 6.21 -13.33 -1.35
C LEU A 44 6.14 -14.27 -0.15
N ALA A 45 7.08 -14.10 0.77
CA ALA A 45 6.89 -14.65 2.10
C ALA A 45 5.74 -13.92 2.82
N LEU A 46 4.94 -14.65 3.62
CA LEU A 46 3.83 -14.08 4.38
C LEU A 46 4.27 -12.86 5.21
N TYR A 47 5.44 -12.94 5.84
CA TYR A 47 5.97 -11.83 6.64
C TYR A 47 6.18 -10.56 5.81
N THR A 48 6.60 -10.69 4.54
CA THR A 48 6.85 -9.57 3.64
C THR A 48 5.55 -8.86 3.31
N TYR A 49 4.51 -9.61 2.91
CA TYR A 49 3.18 -9.05 2.67
C TYR A 49 2.60 -8.40 3.93
N SER A 50 2.78 -9.05 5.08
CA SER A 50 2.33 -8.53 6.37
C SER A 50 3.00 -7.19 6.76
N CYS A 51 4.26 -6.97 6.38
CA CYS A 51 4.93 -5.67 6.55
C CYS A 51 4.29 -4.57 5.70
N LEU A 52 3.86 -4.91 4.47
CA LEU A 52 3.17 -3.96 3.59
C LEU A 52 1.85 -3.49 4.22
N GLU A 53 1.03 -4.41 4.75
CA GLU A 53 -0.23 -4.04 5.43
C GLU A 53 -0.03 -3.31 6.78
N ARG A 54 1.18 -3.28 7.33
CA ARG A 54 1.52 -2.52 8.55
C ARG A 54 2.30 -1.22 8.28
N ALA A 55 2.65 -0.95 7.02
CA ALA A 55 3.54 0.16 6.64
C ALA A 55 4.93 0.15 7.32
N THR A 56 5.34 -0.96 7.94
CA THR A 56 6.54 -1.03 8.79
C THR A 56 7.34 -2.29 8.56
N THR A 57 8.66 -2.18 8.70
CA THR A 57 9.60 -3.32 8.67
C THR A 57 9.92 -3.79 10.09
N PRO A 58 10.46 -5.01 10.27
CA PRO A 58 10.87 -5.50 11.60
C PRO A 58 11.94 -4.64 12.27
N SER A 59 12.77 -3.95 11.49
CA SER A 59 13.79 -3.02 11.98
C SER A 59 13.25 -1.64 12.38
N GLY A 60 11.93 -1.43 12.34
CA GLY A 60 11.27 -0.15 12.66
C GLY A 60 11.31 0.87 11.52
N GLY A 61 11.75 0.46 10.32
CA GLY A 61 11.71 1.28 9.12
C GLY A 61 10.34 1.31 8.47
N VAL A 62 10.16 2.20 7.50
CA VAL A 62 8.95 2.27 6.67
C VAL A 62 8.98 1.15 5.64
N ALA A 63 7.87 0.43 5.48
CA ALA A 63 7.76 -0.55 4.41
C ALA A 63 7.83 0.15 3.04
N ASN A 64 8.82 -0.22 2.23
CA ASN A 64 9.06 0.38 0.91
C ASN A 64 9.26 -0.73 -0.12
N PRO A 65 8.18 -1.26 -0.72
CA PRO A 65 8.29 -2.27 -1.75
C PRO A 65 8.94 -1.70 -3.01
N THR A 66 9.58 -2.56 -3.81
CA THR A 66 9.91 -2.18 -5.19
C THR A 66 8.62 -2.07 -6.00
N LEU A 67 8.70 -1.41 -7.16
CA LEU A 67 7.58 -1.36 -8.09
C LEU A 67 7.14 -2.77 -8.54
N ASP A 68 8.10 -3.69 -8.75
CA ASP A 68 7.82 -5.09 -9.11
C ASP A 68 7.03 -5.81 -8.00
N THR A 69 7.45 -5.66 -6.73
CA THR A 69 6.70 -6.22 -5.59
C THR A 69 5.28 -5.67 -5.55
N LEU A 70 5.10 -4.37 -5.77
CA LEU A 70 3.78 -3.76 -5.77
C LEU A 70 2.89 -4.31 -6.90
N ILE A 71 3.41 -4.44 -8.12
CA ILE A 71 2.67 -4.99 -9.27
C ILE A 71 2.21 -6.42 -8.99
N ARG A 72 3.10 -7.27 -8.45
CA ARG A 72 2.74 -8.67 -8.09
C ARG A 72 1.64 -8.72 -7.05
N VAL A 73 1.72 -7.87 -6.03
CA VAL A 73 0.70 -7.79 -4.98
C VAL A 73 -0.63 -7.31 -5.54
N LEU A 74 -0.64 -6.28 -6.38
CA LEU A 74 -1.87 -5.76 -7.00
C LEU A 74 -2.52 -6.81 -7.92
N HIS A 75 -1.72 -7.57 -8.67
CA HIS A 75 -2.20 -8.70 -9.45
C HIS A 75 -2.80 -9.81 -8.57
N ALA A 76 -2.11 -10.17 -7.47
CA ALA A 76 -2.60 -11.15 -6.50
C ALA A 76 -3.87 -10.70 -5.76
N LEU A 77 -4.08 -9.39 -5.66
CA LEU A 77 -5.30 -8.77 -5.15
C LEU A 77 -6.39 -8.64 -6.22
N GLU A 78 -6.22 -9.21 -7.41
CA GLU A 78 -7.17 -9.13 -8.52
C GLU A 78 -7.59 -7.68 -8.81
N VAL A 79 -6.62 -6.76 -8.77
CA VAL A 79 -6.83 -5.38 -9.15
C VAL A 79 -6.58 -5.28 -10.67
N PRO A 80 -7.64 -5.05 -11.48
CA PRO A 80 -7.62 -5.32 -12.92
C PRO A 80 -6.74 -4.36 -13.73
N GLU A 81 -6.44 -3.18 -13.19
CA GLU A 81 -5.60 -2.17 -13.80
C GLU A 81 -4.78 -1.51 -12.70
N VAL A 82 -3.51 -1.16 -12.91
CA VAL A 82 -2.75 -0.34 -11.95
C VAL A 82 -2.80 1.10 -12.42
N ARG A 83 -3.45 1.96 -11.64
CA ARG A 83 -3.68 3.35 -11.99
C ARG A 83 -3.05 4.28 -10.95
N LEU A 84 -2.16 5.16 -11.41
CA LEU A 84 -1.41 6.07 -10.53
C LEU A 84 -2.26 7.24 -10.00
N ASP A 85 -3.42 7.44 -10.60
CA ASP A 85 -4.41 8.45 -10.24
C ASP A 85 -5.43 7.95 -9.20
N TRP A 86 -5.25 6.75 -8.63
CA TRP A 86 -6.02 6.33 -7.45
C TRP A 86 -5.81 7.22 -6.23
N VAL A 87 -4.84 8.12 -6.30
CA VAL A 87 -4.77 9.29 -5.45
C VAL A 87 -5.43 10.43 -6.22
N ILE A 88 -6.58 10.87 -5.70
CA ILE A 88 -7.43 12.04 -6.06
C ILE A 88 -8.80 11.62 -6.64
N GLU A 89 -9.74 11.43 -5.74
CA GLU A 89 -10.83 12.40 -5.57
C GLU A 89 -10.80 12.81 -4.08
N PRO A 90 -10.84 14.10 -3.68
CA PRO A 90 -11.47 14.41 -2.41
C PRO A 90 -12.88 13.84 -2.50
N ALA A 91 -13.40 13.22 -1.45
CA ALA A 91 -14.77 12.73 -1.46
C ALA A 91 -15.71 13.89 -1.82
N ASP A 92 -16.14 13.97 -3.08
CA ASP A 92 -17.42 14.55 -3.43
C ASP A 92 -18.45 13.76 -2.63
N GLY A 93 -18.99 14.39 -1.59
CA GLY A 93 -20.07 13.84 -0.77
C GLY A 93 -19.63 13.15 0.53
N ILE A 94 -19.01 13.89 1.45
CA ILE A 94 -19.63 13.94 2.78
C ILE A 94 -20.77 14.96 2.63
N ASP A 95 -21.98 14.48 2.36
CA ASP A 95 -23.18 15.30 2.46
C ASP A 95 -24.19 14.62 3.40
N ALA A 96 -24.82 15.46 4.23
CA ALA A 96 -25.95 15.22 5.14
C ALA A 96 -25.65 14.70 6.57
N ALA A 97 -25.32 15.62 7.49
CA ALA A 97 -26.13 15.99 8.66
C ALA A 97 -25.51 17.17 9.43
#